data_AF-A0A429SNC0-F1
#
_entry.id   AF-A0A429SNC0-F1
#
_cell.length_a   1.000
_cell.length_b   1.000
_cell.length_c   1.000
_cell.angle_alpha   90.00
_cell.angle_beta   90.00
_cell.angle_gamma   90.00
#
_symmetry.space_group_name_H-M   'P 1'
#
loop_
_entity.id
_entity.type
_entity.pdbx_description
1 polymer ?
#
loop_
_entity_poly.entity_id
_entity_poly.type
_entity_poly.pdbx_seq_one_letter_code
_entity_poly.pdbx_strand_id
1 'polypeptide(L)'
;MDIEVLGTLAVREQGVSITPTAPKPRQVLALLALHADQVVPVSALIEELWAGTPPRSARTTLQTYVLQLRALIAAALDQAAARSAEDSADGHPVQGAAAAGRRTAKDVLVTLPGGYLLNSGGGTSDVREFDRLAGMGYRAMDADDFPGAARLLREALSLWSGPAFADVQGGVQLDMETRRLEETRLCALDQRIEADMRLGRHRELLAELTVLVSRYRTHENLHGQFMLALHRSGRRGEALDVYQRLRATLVRELGIEPSAALRRLQRSILMAAPENQLDSAAKAASERLVRVG
;
A
#
# COMPACT_ATOMS: atom_id res chain seq x y z
N MET A 1 -12.60 0.48 14.98
CA MET A 1 -12.71 0.87 13.57
C MET A 1 -11.75 0.07 12.72
N ASP A 2 -12.24 -0.55 11.65
CA ASP A 2 -11.40 -1.23 10.65
C ASP A 2 -11.30 -0.36 9.40
N ILE A 3 -10.08 -0.16 8.92
CA ILE A 3 -9.75 0.74 7.82
C ILE A 3 -9.01 -0.04 6.74
N GLU A 4 -9.58 -0.05 5.54
CA GLU A 4 -9.02 -0.63 4.33
C GLU A 4 -8.87 0.47 3.26
N VAL A 5 -7.64 0.72 2.82
CA VAL A 5 -7.30 1.71 1.77
C VAL A 5 -6.38 1.16 0.68
N LEU A 6 -5.81 -0.03 0.85
CA LEU A 6 -4.93 -0.73 -0.10
C LEU A 6 -5.74 -1.40 -1.23
N GLY A 7 -6.64 -0.62 -1.83
CA GLY A 7 -7.68 -1.04 -2.76
C GLY A 7 -8.82 -0.03 -2.76
N THR A 8 -10.06 -0.51 -2.78
CA THR A 8 -11.24 0.34 -2.58
C THR A 8 -11.31 0.82 -1.13
N LEU A 9 -11.69 2.08 -0.91
CA LEU A 9 -11.87 2.59 0.45
C LEU A 9 -13.01 1.86 1.17
N ALA A 10 -12.69 1.17 2.26
CA ALA A 10 -13.67 0.65 3.20
C ALA A 10 -13.30 1.05 4.62
N VAL A 11 -14.24 1.71 5.30
CA VAL A 11 -14.11 2.04 6.72
C VAL A 11 -15.33 1.48 7.43
N ARG A 12 -15.09 0.61 8.42
CA ARG A 12 -16.14 -0.01 9.21
C ARG A 12 -15.97 0.36 10.68
N GLU A 13 -17.04 0.81 11.31
CA GLU A 13 -17.10 0.96 12.77
C GLU A 13 -17.96 -0.18 13.34
N GLN A 14 -17.37 -1.00 14.20
CA GLN A 14 -18.01 -2.19 14.78
C GLN A 14 -18.65 -3.11 13.72
N GLY A 15 -17.94 -3.29 12.60
CA GLY A 15 -18.40 -4.11 11.46
C GLY A 15 -19.44 -3.44 10.54
N VAL A 16 -19.91 -2.24 10.85
CA VAL A 16 -20.86 -1.48 10.01
C VAL A 16 -20.12 -0.46 9.16
N SER A 17 -20.39 -0.43 7.85
CA SER A 17 -19.74 0.50 6.92
C SER A 17 -20.13 1.96 7.21
N ILE A 18 -19.12 2.83 7.31
CA ILE A 18 -19.28 4.28 7.38
C ILE A 18 -18.76 4.99 6.13
N THR A 19 -18.42 4.25 5.07
CA THR A 19 -17.89 4.83 3.84
C THR A 19 -18.99 5.55 3.05
N PRO A 20 -18.87 6.87 2.78
CA PRO A 20 -19.85 7.61 2.00
C PRO A 20 -19.85 7.20 0.53
N THR A 21 -21.02 7.27 -0.10
CA THR A 21 -21.17 7.13 -1.55
C THR A 21 -20.86 8.41 -2.30
N ALA A 22 -21.11 9.58 -1.70
CA ALA A 22 -20.84 10.87 -2.32
C ALA A 22 -19.32 11.14 -2.44
N PRO A 23 -18.81 11.58 -3.61
CA PRO A 23 -17.37 11.70 -3.85
C PRO A 23 -16.61 12.57 -2.85
N LYS A 24 -17.12 13.78 -2.54
CA LYS A 24 -16.41 14.74 -1.66
C LYS A 24 -16.36 14.29 -0.19
N PRO A 25 -17.45 13.83 0.45
CA PRO A 25 -17.36 13.20 1.77
C PRO A 25 -16.48 11.95 1.80
N ARG A 26 -16.51 11.12 0.74
CA ARG A 26 -15.65 9.94 0.60
C ARG A 26 -14.16 10.34 0.56
N GLN A 27 -13.83 11.40 -0.18
CA GLN A 27 -12.48 11.97 -0.26
C GLN A 27 -12.01 12.51 1.10
N VAL A 28 -12.87 13.22 1.85
CA VAL A 28 -12.57 13.66 3.23
C VAL A 28 -12.29 12.47 4.14
N LEU A 29 -13.14 11.44 4.08
CA LEU A 29 -12.96 10.23 4.90
C LEU A 29 -11.68 9.50 4.52
N ALA A 30 -11.34 9.39 3.23
CA ALA A 30 -10.11 8.75 2.76
C ALA A 30 -8.87 9.39 3.40
N LEU A 31 -8.76 10.73 3.35
CA LEU A 31 -7.60 11.43 3.91
C LEU A 31 -7.53 11.29 5.44
N LEU A 32 -8.68 11.34 6.12
CA LEU A 32 -8.77 11.14 7.57
C LEU A 32 -8.47 9.70 7.99
N ALA A 33 -8.91 8.72 7.21
CA ALA A 33 -8.70 7.29 7.47
C ALA A 33 -7.23 6.89 7.29
N LEU A 34 -6.57 7.45 6.27
CA LEU A 34 -5.13 7.28 6.08
C LEU A 34 -4.32 7.82 7.27
N HIS A 35 -4.74 8.97 7.79
CA HIS A 35 -4.14 9.63 8.95
C HIS A 35 -4.91 9.34 10.24
N ALA A 36 -5.50 8.14 10.36
CA ALA A 36 -6.21 7.76 11.56
C ALA A 36 -5.33 7.96 12.81
N ASP A 37 -5.95 8.39 13.90
CA ASP A 37 -5.31 8.75 15.17
C ASP A 37 -4.33 9.94 15.10
N GLN A 38 -4.30 10.67 13.97
CA GLN A 38 -3.55 11.91 13.80
C GLN A 38 -4.48 13.08 13.42
N VAL A 39 -4.04 14.30 13.69
CA VAL A 39 -4.81 15.50 13.35
C VAL A 39 -4.54 15.89 11.90
N VAL A 40 -5.59 15.87 11.07
CA VAL A 40 -5.53 16.40 9.71
C VAL A 40 -5.94 17.88 9.73
N PRO A 41 -5.06 18.80 9.32
CA PRO A 41 -5.38 20.23 9.28
C PRO A 41 -6.55 20.55 8.34
N VAL A 42 -7.35 21.56 8.71
CA VAL A 42 -8.43 22.07 7.84
C VAL A 42 -7.88 22.56 6.50
N SER A 43 -6.67 23.14 6.47
CA SER A 43 -6.01 23.57 5.23
C SER A 43 -5.73 22.41 4.29
N ALA A 44 -5.23 21.28 4.80
CA ALA A 44 -4.96 20.08 4.01
C ALA A 44 -6.25 19.49 3.43
N LEU A 45 -7.34 19.44 4.23
CA LEU A 45 -8.65 19.01 3.75
C LEU A 45 -9.23 19.94 2.67
N ILE A 46 -9.05 21.25 2.81
CA ILE A 46 -9.50 22.22 1.80
C ILE A 46 -8.67 22.09 0.51
N GLU A 47 -7.36 21.98 0.62
CA GLU A 47 -6.47 21.80 -0.53
C GLU A 47 -6.80 20.51 -1.29
N GLU A 48 -7.02 19.43 -0.56
CA GLU A 48 -7.43 18.15 -1.12
C GLU A 48 -8.74 18.24 -1.90
N LEU A 49 -9.75 18.93 -1.35
CA LEU A 49 -11.06 19.03 -1.98
C LEU A 49 -11.13 19.99 -3.16
N TRP A 50 -10.32 21.06 -3.19
CA TRP A 50 -10.45 22.14 -4.18
C TRP A 50 -9.15 22.50 -4.93
N ALA A 51 -8.08 21.73 -4.77
CA ALA A 51 -6.83 21.83 -5.53
C ALA A 51 -6.30 23.28 -5.71
N GLY A 52 -6.35 24.08 -4.63
CA GLY A 52 -5.86 25.46 -4.62
C GLY A 52 -6.84 26.55 -5.08
N THR A 53 -8.07 26.20 -5.51
CA THR A 53 -9.13 27.18 -5.85
C THR A 53 -10.36 27.05 -4.95
N PRO A 54 -10.22 27.19 -3.61
CA PRO A 54 -11.33 27.00 -2.70
C PRO A 54 -12.38 28.11 -2.81
N PRO A 55 -13.68 27.78 -2.82
CA PRO A 55 -14.74 28.79 -2.73
C PRO A 55 -14.70 29.50 -1.36
N ARG A 56 -15.30 30.70 -1.28
CA ARG A 56 -15.43 31.43 0.00
C ARG A 56 -16.15 30.60 1.09
N SER A 57 -17.00 29.67 0.67
CA SER A 57 -17.74 28.73 1.53
C SER A 57 -17.01 27.42 1.82
N ALA A 58 -15.74 27.24 1.42
CA ALA A 58 -15.01 25.98 1.58
C ALA A 58 -15.05 25.44 3.01
N ARG A 59 -14.85 26.30 4.01
CA ARG A 59 -14.91 25.92 5.43
C ARG A 59 -16.29 25.43 5.85
N THR A 60 -17.35 26.14 5.47
CA THR A 60 -18.73 25.76 5.82
C THR A 60 -19.13 24.48 5.10
N THR A 61 -18.72 24.30 3.85
CA THR A 61 -18.98 23.06 3.09
C THR A 61 -18.23 21.87 3.69
N LEU A 62 -16.98 22.04 4.12
CA LEU A 62 -16.24 21.01 4.84
C LEU A 62 -16.94 20.62 6.15
N GLN A 63 -17.44 21.59 6.91
CA GLN A 63 -18.22 21.32 8.13
C GLN A 63 -19.48 20.49 7.82
N THR A 64 -20.15 20.76 6.69
CA THR A 64 -21.29 19.94 6.23
C THR A 64 -20.86 18.51 5.93
N TYR A 65 -19.71 18.29 5.26
CA TYR A 65 -19.20 16.94 5.03
C TYR A 65 -18.85 16.23 6.34
N VAL A 66 -18.21 16.92 7.29
CA VAL A 66 -17.94 16.36 8.62
C VAL A 66 -19.23 16.01 9.37
N LEU A 67 -20.28 16.83 9.26
CA LEU A 67 -21.58 16.55 9.83
C LEU A 67 -22.20 15.28 9.21
N GLN A 68 -22.12 15.12 7.89
CA GLN A 68 -22.58 13.91 7.18
C GLN A 68 -21.81 12.67 7.63
N LEU A 69 -20.48 12.76 7.75
CA LEU A 69 -19.65 11.66 8.25
C LEU A 69 -20.04 11.28 9.69
N ARG A 70 -20.25 12.27 10.56
CA ARG A 70 -20.72 12.01 11.93
C ARG A 70 -22.10 11.35 11.97
N ALA A 71 -23.01 11.69 11.05
CA ALA A 71 -24.30 11.03 10.96
C ALA A 71 -24.17 9.55 10.56
N LEU A 72 -23.29 9.22 9.60
CA LEU A 72 -22.99 7.83 9.23
C LEU A 72 -22.39 7.05 10.41
N ILE A 73 -21.46 7.67 11.14
CA ILE A 73 -20.84 7.07 12.32
C ILE A 73 -21.86 6.84 13.43
N ALA A 74 -22.73 7.82 13.71
CA ALA A 74 -23.78 7.68 14.72
C ALA A 74 -24.72 6.52 14.38
N ALA A 75 -25.16 6.43 13.12
CA ALA A 75 -26.00 5.33 12.64
C ALA A 75 -25.31 3.96 12.77
N ALA A 76 -24.00 3.88 12.50
CA ALA A 76 -23.22 2.66 12.67
C ALA A 76 -23.12 2.22 14.14
N LEU A 77 -22.86 3.18 15.04
CA LEU A 77 -22.78 2.91 16.49
C LEU A 77 -24.14 2.48 17.06
N ASP A 78 -25.24 3.06 16.59
CA ASP A 78 -26.59 2.66 17.02
C ASP A 78 -26.98 1.26 16.50
N GLN A 79 -26.63 0.93 15.26
CA GLN A 79 -26.84 -0.41 14.70
C GLN A 79 -26.04 -1.49 15.45
N ALA A 80 -24.80 -1.19 15.80
CA ALA A 80 -23.97 -2.12 16.55
C ALA A 80 -24.49 -2.32 17.97
N ALA A 81 -24.96 -1.25 18.63
CA ALA A 81 -25.61 -1.36 19.94
C ALA A 81 -26.90 -2.20 19.89
N ALA A 82 -27.68 -2.13 18.81
CA ALA A 82 -28.87 -2.96 18.61
C ALA A 82 -28.50 -4.45 18.46
N ARG A 83 -27.47 -4.77 17.68
CA ARG A 83 -26.98 -6.16 17.52
C ARG A 83 -26.52 -6.77 18.85
N SER A 84 -25.79 -6.00 19.66
CA SER A 84 -25.36 -6.48 20.99
C SER A 84 -26.53 -6.74 21.97
N ALA A 85 -27.65 -6.03 21.81
CA ALA A 85 -28.85 -6.27 22.62
C ALA A 85 -29.60 -7.53 22.19
N GLU A 86 -29.59 -7.86 20.89
CA GLU A 86 -30.19 -9.08 20.32
C GLU A 86 -29.35 -10.33 20.67
N ASP A 87 -28.02 -10.25 20.59
CA ASP A 87 -27.11 -11.35 20.98
C ASP A 87 -27.12 -11.64 22.49
N SER A 88 -27.58 -10.69 23.31
CA SER A 88 -27.70 -10.85 24.77
C SER A 88 -29.02 -11.54 25.20
N ALA A 89 -29.91 -11.87 24.26
CA ALA A 89 -31.19 -12.50 24.56
C ALA A 89 -31.10 -13.98 25.01
N ASP A 90 -29.92 -14.61 24.91
CA ASP A 90 -29.64 -15.96 25.44
C ASP A 90 -29.22 -15.99 26.93
N GLY A 91 -29.49 -14.91 27.68
CA GLY A 91 -29.73 -15.01 29.12
C GLY A 91 -28.51 -15.30 30.01
N HIS A 92 -27.29 -14.86 29.65
CA HIS A 92 -26.15 -14.80 30.59
C HIS A 92 -25.60 -13.37 30.68
N PRO A 93 -25.77 -12.67 31.83
CA PRO A 93 -25.22 -11.34 31.99
C PRO A 93 -23.70 -11.44 32.19
N VAL A 94 -22.92 -11.10 31.16
CA VAL A 94 -21.48 -10.88 31.31
C VAL A 94 -21.30 -9.58 32.09
N GLN A 95 -21.20 -9.70 33.42
CA GLN A 95 -20.78 -8.62 34.30
C GLN A 95 -19.31 -8.26 34.00
N GLY A 96 -19.11 -7.24 33.18
CA GLY A 96 -17.79 -6.71 32.85
C GLY A 96 -17.74 -5.65 31.74
N ALA A 97 -18.75 -5.55 30.88
CA ALA A 97 -18.74 -4.63 29.73
C ALA A 97 -19.40 -3.25 29.99
N ALA A 98 -19.74 -2.91 31.23
CA ALA A 98 -20.51 -1.71 31.58
C ALA A 98 -19.65 -0.48 31.95
N ALA A 99 -18.37 -0.43 31.55
CA ALA A 99 -17.47 0.70 31.85
C ALA A 99 -16.78 1.33 30.62
N ALA A 100 -16.98 0.78 29.42
CA ALA A 100 -16.63 1.50 28.19
C ALA A 100 -17.79 2.43 27.84
N GLY A 101 -17.70 3.71 28.24
CA GLY A 101 -18.72 4.71 27.94
C GLY A 101 -19.14 4.66 26.47
N ARG A 102 -20.45 4.72 26.20
CA ARG A 102 -21.03 4.62 24.85
C ARG A 102 -20.36 5.65 23.95
N ARG A 103 -19.46 5.19 23.07
CA ARG A 103 -18.72 6.01 22.12
C ARG A 103 -19.72 6.77 21.25
N THR A 104 -19.51 8.06 21.05
CA THR A 104 -20.36 8.90 20.18
C THR A 104 -19.63 9.24 18.88
N ALA A 105 -20.37 9.71 17.88
CA ALA A 105 -19.77 10.17 16.62
C ALA A 105 -18.75 11.32 16.79
N LYS A 106 -18.85 12.11 17.87
CA LYS A 106 -17.86 13.16 18.19
C LYS A 106 -16.58 12.61 18.82
N ASP A 107 -16.65 11.44 19.44
CA ASP A 107 -15.48 10.74 19.99
C ASP A 107 -14.70 9.97 18.91
N VAL A 108 -15.41 9.56 17.86
CA VAL A 108 -14.83 8.92 16.66
C VAL A 108 -14.25 9.97 15.71
N LEU A 109 -15.04 10.98 15.31
CA LEU A 109 -14.57 12.07 14.47
C LEU A 109 -14.48 13.34 15.31
N VAL A 110 -13.31 13.56 15.89
CA VAL A 110 -13.02 14.62 16.86
C VAL A 110 -12.70 15.92 16.15
N THR A 111 -13.25 17.04 16.63
CA THR A 111 -12.83 18.37 16.21
C THR A 111 -11.79 18.87 17.20
N LEU A 112 -10.60 19.20 16.69
CA LEU A 112 -9.50 19.77 17.47
C LEU A 112 -9.15 21.16 16.93
N PRO A 113 -8.45 22.01 17.70
CA PRO A 113 -7.95 23.27 17.19
C PRO A 113 -7.14 23.07 15.90
N GLY A 114 -7.59 23.68 14.79
CA GLY A 114 -6.92 23.63 13.50
C GLY A 114 -7.23 22.43 12.61
N GLY A 115 -8.00 21.43 13.06
CA GLY A 115 -8.18 20.20 12.28
C GLY A 115 -9.26 19.23 12.78
N TYR A 116 -9.28 18.07 12.15
CA TYR A 116 -10.11 16.94 12.53
C TYR A 116 -9.24 15.71 12.73
N LEU A 117 -9.65 14.84 13.65
CA LEU A 117 -8.98 13.57 13.92
C LEU A 117 -10.02 12.46 13.83
N LEU A 118 -9.70 11.41 13.06
CA LEU A 118 -10.47 10.17 13.06
C LEU A 118 -9.82 9.21 14.04
N ASN A 119 -10.46 9.03 15.19
CA ASN A 119 -10.02 8.13 16.24
C ASN A 119 -10.42 6.70 15.87
N SER A 120 -9.46 5.84 15.57
CA SER A 120 -9.72 4.44 15.21
C SER A 120 -10.18 3.61 16.42
N GLY A 121 -9.86 4.06 17.63
CA GLY A 121 -10.11 3.32 18.88
C GLY A 121 -9.23 2.08 19.02
N GLY A 122 -8.06 2.06 18.37
CA GLY A 122 -7.15 0.90 18.36
C GLY A 122 -7.60 -0.24 17.44
N GLY A 123 -8.47 0.05 16.47
CA GLY A 123 -8.88 -0.93 15.48
C GLY A 123 -7.82 -1.16 14.38
N THR A 124 -8.20 -1.90 13.34
CA THR A 124 -7.25 -2.35 12.32
C THR A 124 -7.07 -1.33 11.20
N SER A 125 -5.87 -1.31 10.61
CA SER A 125 -5.56 -0.57 9.39
C SER A 125 -4.68 -1.45 8.53
N ASP A 126 -5.12 -1.70 7.30
CA ASP A 126 -4.37 -2.50 6.33
C ASP A 126 -3.00 -1.89 5.98
N VAL A 127 -2.87 -0.56 5.92
CA VAL A 127 -1.58 0.14 5.74
C VAL A 127 -0.64 -0.14 6.91
N ARG A 128 -1.12 0.04 8.15
CA ARG A 128 -0.28 -0.18 9.34
C ARG A 128 0.16 -1.65 9.43
N GLU A 129 -0.73 -2.57 9.07
CA GLU A 129 -0.43 -3.99 9.06
C GLU A 129 0.54 -4.35 7.92
N PHE A 130 0.36 -3.77 6.74
CA PHE A 130 1.30 -3.89 5.62
C PHE A 130 2.69 -3.39 6.00
N ASP A 131 2.81 -2.19 6.57
CA ASP A 131 4.10 -1.61 6.99
C ASP A 131 4.78 -2.48 8.06
N ARG A 132 3.99 -3.02 9.00
CA ARG A 132 4.48 -3.93 10.04
C ARG A 132 5.05 -5.22 9.44
N LEU A 133 4.28 -5.88 8.57
CA LEU A 133 4.68 -7.14 7.92
C LEU A 133 5.84 -6.93 6.95
N ALA A 134 5.80 -5.88 6.12
CA ALA A 134 6.86 -5.51 5.21
C ALA A 134 8.16 -5.20 5.97
N GLY A 135 8.08 -4.41 7.04
CA GLY A 135 9.23 -4.12 7.90
C GLY A 135 9.82 -5.36 8.58
N MET A 136 8.98 -6.32 8.99
CA MET A 136 9.45 -7.63 9.47
C MET A 136 10.11 -8.45 8.36
N GLY A 137 9.55 -8.42 7.15
CA GLY A 137 10.10 -9.07 5.97
C GLY A 137 11.47 -8.52 5.56
N TYR A 138 11.64 -7.19 5.60
CA TYR A 138 12.92 -6.54 5.33
C TYR A 138 13.97 -6.92 6.37
N ARG A 139 13.62 -6.95 7.66
CA ARG A 139 14.54 -7.43 8.70
C ARG A 139 14.91 -8.90 8.52
N ALA A 140 13.99 -9.74 8.04
CA ALA A 140 14.29 -11.12 7.70
C ALA A 140 15.24 -11.22 6.48
N MET A 141 15.09 -10.36 5.48
CA MET A 141 16.04 -10.25 4.36
C MET A 141 17.44 -9.87 4.84
N ASP A 142 17.55 -8.87 5.73
CA ASP A 142 18.82 -8.42 6.30
C ASP A 142 19.50 -9.51 7.14
N ALA A 143 18.71 -10.42 7.72
CA ALA A 143 19.18 -11.57 8.47
C ALA A 143 19.43 -12.83 7.61
N ASP A 144 19.33 -12.73 6.28
CA ASP A 144 19.39 -13.84 5.32
C ASP A 144 18.35 -14.96 5.58
N ASP A 145 17.28 -14.68 6.35
CA ASP A 145 16.12 -15.57 6.51
C ASP A 145 15.16 -15.40 5.33
N PHE A 146 15.59 -15.89 4.16
CA PHE A 146 14.80 -15.82 2.93
C PHE A 146 13.44 -16.53 3.03
N PRO A 147 13.29 -17.70 3.69
CA PRO A 147 11.98 -18.31 3.92
C PRO A 147 11.02 -17.41 4.72
N GLY A 148 11.51 -16.82 5.82
CA GLY A 148 10.74 -15.90 6.64
C GLY A 148 10.36 -14.63 5.89
N ALA A 149 11.32 -14.04 5.17
CA ALA A 149 11.10 -12.86 4.34
C ALA A 149 10.03 -13.10 3.25
N ALA A 150 10.16 -14.18 2.47
CA ALA A 150 9.21 -14.50 1.42
C ALA A 150 7.79 -14.69 1.95
N ARG A 151 7.63 -15.35 3.11
CA ARG A 151 6.32 -15.54 3.75
C ARG A 151 5.72 -14.21 4.21
N LEU A 152 6.48 -13.42 4.97
CA LEU A 152 6.00 -12.14 5.53
C LEU A 152 5.67 -11.12 4.44
N LEU A 153 6.51 -11.01 3.41
CA LEU A 153 6.24 -10.07 2.31
C LEU A 153 5.06 -10.51 1.45
N ARG A 154 4.85 -11.82 1.27
CA ARG A 154 3.65 -12.33 0.58
C ARG A 154 2.37 -12.05 1.36
N GLU A 155 2.42 -12.23 2.68
CA GLU A 155 1.34 -11.88 3.60
C GLU A 155 1.03 -10.38 3.52
N ALA A 156 2.06 -9.51 3.57
CA ALA A 156 1.90 -8.07 3.38
C ALA A 156 1.24 -7.73 2.03
N LEU A 157 1.75 -8.29 0.93
CA LEU A 157 1.22 -8.03 -0.41
C LEU A 157 -0.22 -8.56 -0.60
N SER A 158 -0.65 -9.55 0.18
CA SER A 158 -2.02 -10.07 0.14
C SER A 158 -3.08 -9.11 0.68
N LEU A 159 -2.67 -8.11 1.48
CA LEU A 159 -3.55 -7.04 1.95
C LEU A 159 -4.00 -6.12 0.80
N TRP A 160 -3.28 -6.12 -0.32
CA TRP A 160 -3.59 -5.28 -1.46
C TRP A 160 -4.61 -5.93 -2.39
N SER A 161 -5.81 -5.36 -2.47
CA SER A 161 -6.87 -5.81 -3.38
C SER A 161 -6.85 -5.08 -4.73
N GLY A 162 -6.14 -3.96 -4.85
CA GLY A 162 -6.06 -3.15 -6.07
C GLY A 162 -5.05 -2.01 -5.93
N PRO A 163 -5.12 -0.99 -6.80
CA PRO A 163 -4.45 0.29 -6.53
C PRO A 163 -4.95 0.91 -5.22
N ALA A 164 -4.08 1.57 -4.46
CA ALA A 164 -4.52 2.30 -3.26
C ALA A 164 -5.60 3.34 -3.63
N PHE A 165 -6.64 3.44 -2.81
CA PHE A 165 -7.79 4.33 -3.03
C PHE A 165 -8.46 4.20 -4.42
N ALA A 166 -8.56 2.99 -4.97
CA ALA A 166 -9.02 2.72 -6.34
C ALA A 166 -10.39 3.36 -6.71
N ASP A 167 -11.25 3.64 -5.74
CA ASP A 167 -12.59 4.20 -5.91
C ASP A 167 -12.76 5.61 -5.33
N VAL A 168 -11.66 6.27 -4.96
CA VAL A 168 -11.67 7.65 -4.46
C VAL A 168 -11.05 8.57 -5.50
N GLN A 169 -11.78 9.63 -5.86
CA GLN A 169 -11.20 10.72 -6.65
C GLN A 169 -10.29 11.56 -5.74
N GLY A 170 -8.99 11.32 -5.85
CA GLY A 170 -7.95 12.04 -5.11
C GLY A 170 -7.79 13.49 -5.57
N GLY A 171 -7.32 14.31 -4.64
CA GLY A 171 -6.71 15.61 -4.86
C GLY A 171 -5.21 15.53 -4.55
N VAL A 172 -4.59 16.69 -4.34
CA VAL A 172 -3.12 16.79 -4.21
C VAL A 172 -2.55 15.92 -3.09
N GLN A 173 -3.22 15.84 -1.94
CA GLN A 173 -2.73 15.11 -0.77
C GLN A 173 -2.92 13.60 -0.97
N LEU A 174 -4.11 13.15 -1.38
CA LEU A 174 -4.35 11.72 -1.62
C LEU A 174 -3.57 11.18 -2.81
N ASP A 175 -3.33 11.96 -3.87
CA ASP A 175 -2.53 11.52 -5.01
C ASP A 175 -1.07 11.29 -4.62
N MET A 176 -0.52 12.16 -3.77
CA MET A 176 0.83 12.00 -3.21
C MET A 176 0.92 10.72 -2.38
N GLU A 177 -0.04 10.53 -1.48
CA GLU A 177 -0.10 9.36 -0.60
C GLU A 177 -0.33 8.06 -1.37
N THR A 178 -1.18 8.08 -2.39
CA THR A 178 -1.40 6.94 -3.30
C THR A 178 -0.09 6.53 -3.96
N ARG A 179 0.69 7.50 -4.47
CA ARG A 179 2.00 7.21 -5.07
C ARG A 179 2.98 6.64 -4.06
N ARG A 180 3.04 7.20 -2.84
CA ARG A 180 3.89 6.70 -1.74
C ARG A 180 3.56 5.25 -1.39
N LEU A 181 2.28 4.93 -1.27
CA LEU A 181 1.81 3.59 -0.96
C LEU A 181 2.16 2.61 -2.10
N GLU A 182 1.89 2.97 -3.36
CA GLU A 182 2.24 2.11 -4.51
C GLU A 182 3.76 1.88 -4.64
N GLU A 183 4.58 2.88 -4.33
CA GLU A 183 6.04 2.72 -4.29
C GLU A 183 6.46 1.74 -3.20
N THR A 184 5.85 1.82 -2.01
CA THR A 184 6.13 0.90 -0.91
C THR A 184 5.69 -0.53 -1.26
N ARG A 185 4.56 -0.67 -1.96
CA ARG A 185 4.12 -1.96 -2.54
C ARG A 185 5.14 -2.54 -3.49
N LEU A 186 5.67 -1.71 -4.40
CA LEU A 186 6.65 -2.12 -5.39
C LEU A 186 7.96 -2.57 -4.73
N CYS A 187 8.41 -1.84 -3.70
CA CYS A 187 9.55 -2.23 -2.87
C CYS A 187 9.34 -3.59 -2.18
N ALA A 188 8.17 -3.84 -1.59
CA ALA A 188 7.85 -5.13 -0.98
C ALA A 188 7.82 -6.27 -2.00
N LEU A 189 7.31 -6.01 -3.20
CA LEU A 189 7.28 -6.97 -4.31
C LEU A 189 8.69 -7.34 -4.77
N ASP A 190 9.55 -6.34 -4.99
CA ASP A 190 10.95 -6.55 -5.37
C ASP A 190 11.69 -7.45 -4.36
N GLN A 191 11.53 -7.17 -3.06
CA GLN A 191 12.17 -7.95 -2.00
C GLN A 191 11.62 -9.37 -1.91
N ARG A 192 10.31 -9.55 -2.14
CA ARG A 192 9.69 -10.88 -2.13
C ARG A 192 10.17 -11.73 -3.31
N ILE A 193 10.33 -11.13 -4.48
CA ILE A 193 10.89 -11.80 -5.66
C ILE A 193 12.35 -12.16 -5.41
N GLU A 194 13.15 -11.25 -4.84
CA GLU A 194 14.55 -11.55 -4.48
C GLU A 194 14.64 -12.71 -3.48
N ALA A 195 13.80 -12.72 -2.43
CA ALA A 195 13.74 -13.82 -1.47
C ALA A 195 13.45 -15.16 -2.16
N ASP A 196 12.45 -15.22 -3.04
CA ASP A 196 12.11 -16.45 -3.77
C ASP A 196 13.18 -16.84 -4.81
N MET A 197 13.91 -15.88 -5.39
CA MET A 197 15.09 -16.15 -6.23
C MET A 197 16.22 -16.80 -5.43
N ARG A 198 16.48 -16.36 -4.18
CA ARG A 198 17.47 -16.95 -3.27
C ARG A 198 17.09 -18.35 -2.81
N LEU A 199 15.80 -18.64 -2.71
CA LEU A 199 15.27 -19.98 -2.43
C LEU A 199 15.29 -20.92 -3.65
N GLY A 200 15.82 -20.46 -4.80
CA GLY A 200 15.91 -21.27 -6.01
C GLY A 200 14.59 -21.40 -6.77
N ARG A 201 13.55 -20.64 -6.43
CA ARG A 201 12.21 -20.70 -7.05
C ARG A 201 12.10 -19.88 -8.34
N HIS A 202 13.20 -19.72 -9.06
CA HIS A 202 13.30 -18.88 -10.25
C HIS A 202 12.35 -19.32 -11.39
N ARG A 203 12.05 -20.62 -11.51
CA ARG A 203 11.11 -21.13 -12.52
C ARG A 203 9.65 -20.75 -12.22
N GLU A 204 9.24 -20.83 -10.96
CA GLU A 204 7.88 -20.46 -10.51
C GLU A 204 7.62 -18.96 -10.73
N LEU A 205 8.66 -18.14 -10.55
CA LEU A 205 8.62 -16.70 -10.75
C LEU A 205 8.43 -16.24 -12.20
N LEU A 206 8.73 -17.06 -13.21
CA LEU A 206 8.71 -16.63 -14.61
C LEU A 206 7.34 -16.17 -15.08
N ALA A 207 6.27 -16.87 -14.68
CA ALA A 207 4.91 -16.53 -15.07
C ALA A 207 4.49 -15.17 -14.47
N GLU A 208 4.77 -14.97 -13.19
CA GLU A 208 4.48 -13.72 -12.47
C GLU A 208 5.30 -12.55 -13.04
N LEU A 209 6.62 -12.72 -13.20
CA LEU A 209 7.52 -11.70 -13.73
C LEU A 209 7.15 -11.27 -15.14
N THR A 210 6.64 -12.18 -15.98
CA THR A 210 6.15 -11.86 -17.33
C THR A 210 5.02 -10.82 -17.30
N VAL A 211 4.09 -10.96 -16.35
CA VAL A 211 2.98 -10.01 -16.16
C VAL A 211 3.51 -8.69 -15.58
N LEU A 212 4.39 -8.76 -14.58
CA LEU A 212 4.94 -7.59 -13.91
C LEU A 212 5.75 -6.69 -14.83
N VAL A 213 6.65 -7.23 -15.66
CA VAL A 213 7.45 -6.42 -16.60
C VAL A 213 6.61 -5.78 -17.72
N SER A 214 5.45 -6.37 -18.02
CA SER A 214 4.49 -5.80 -18.96
C SER A 214 3.72 -4.63 -18.35
N ARG A 215 3.38 -4.73 -17.05
CA ARG A 215 2.73 -3.66 -16.28
C ARG A 215 3.70 -2.51 -15.97
N TYR A 216 4.90 -2.83 -15.49
CA TYR A 216 5.93 -1.87 -15.06
C TYR A 216 7.05 -1.79 -16.11
N ARG A 217 6.73 -1.18 -17.25
CA ARG A 217 7.57 -1.19 -18.46
C ARG A 217 8.95 -0.52 -18.30
N THR A 218 9.08 0.44 -17.38
CA THR A 218 10.32 1.18 -17.12
C THR A 218 11.04 0.75 -15.83
N HIS A 219 10.52 -0.25 -15.11
CA HIS A 219 11.03 -0.61 -13.79
C HIS A 219 12.23 -1.58 -13.88
N GLU A 220 13.43 -1.03 -13.93
CA GLU A 220 14.66 -1.78 -14.21
C GLU A 220 14.90 -3.00 -13.32
N ASN A 221 14.56 -2.94 -12.03
CA ASN A 221 14.83 -4.04 -11.10
C ASN A 221 14.02 -5.30 -11.45
N LEU A 222 12.72 -5.14 -11.70
CA LEU A 222 11.83 -6.25 -12.12
C LEU A 222 12.30 -6.88 -13.43
N HIS A 223 12.74 -6.06 -14.40
CA HIS A 223 13.33 -6.58 -15.64
C HIS A 223 14.65 -7.32 -15.37
N GLY A 224 15.50 -6.81 -14.49
CA GLY A 224 16.73 -7.48 -14.06
C GLY A 224 16.46 -8.84 -13.39
N GLN A 225 15.50 -8.89 -12.47
CA GLN A 225 15.04 -10.13 -11.83
C GLN A 225 14.50 -11.13 -12.87
N PHE A 226 13.74 -10.66 -13.86
CA PHE A 226 13.24 -11.50 -14.95
C PHE A 226 14.36 -12.03 -15.85
N MET A 227 15.34 -11.19 -16.20
CA MET A 227 16.53 -11.61 -16.93
C MET A 227 17.30 -12.70 -16.16
N LEU A 228 17.47 -12.55 -14.84
CA LEU A 228 18.16 -13.51 -14.00
C LEU A 228 17.38 -14.84 -13.89
N ALA A 229 16.06 -14.78 -13.72
CA ALA A 229 15.21 -15.96 -13.66
C ALA A 229 15.23 -16.76 -14.97
N LEU A 230 15.17 -16.07 -16.12
CA LEU A 230 15.29 -16.69 -17.45
C LEU A 230 16.67 -17.32 -17.64
N HIS A 231 17.73 -16.62 -17.26
CA HIS A 231 19.09 -17.13 -17.38
C HIS A 231 19.30 -18.40 -16.54
N ARG A 232 18.89 -18.41 -15.26
CA ARG A 232 18.94 -19.60 -14.38
C ARG A 232 18.10 -20.76 -14.89
N SER A 233 17.07 -20.46 -15.69
CA SER A 233 16.23 -21.47 -16.35
C SER A 233 16.82 -21.98 -17.68
N GLY A 234 18.03 -21.56 -18.08
CA GLY A 234 18.66 -21.93 -19.34
C GLY A 234 18.17 -21.12 -20.57
N ARG A 235 17.28 -20.15 -20.37
CA ARG A 235 16.64 -19.35 -21.43
C ARG A 235 17.42 -18.06 -21.70
N ARG A 236 18.72 -18.22 -22.01
CA ARG A 236 19.66 -17.10 -22.17
C ARG A 236 19.27 -16.10 -23.26
N GLY A 237 18.78 -16.58 -24.42
CA GLY A 237 18.35 -15.70 -25.52
C GLY A 237 17.25 -14.75 -25.07
N GLU A 238 16.22 -15.30 -24.45
CA GLU A 238 15.07 -14.53 -23.96
C GLU A 238 15.46 -13.52 -22.86
N ALA A 239 16.43 -13.86 -22.00
CA ALA A 239 16.96 -12.91 -21.02
C ALA A 239 17.61 -11.69 -21.71
N LEU A 240 18.34 -11.89 -22.80
CA LEU A 240 18.93 -10.78 -23.56
C LEU A 240 17.89 -9.99 -24.35
N ASP A 241 16.82 -10.63 -24.81
CA ASP A 241 15.70 -9.96 -25.48
C ASP A 241 14.92 -9.05 -24.51
N VAL A 242 14.79 -9.45 -23.24
CA VAL A 242 14.21 -8.59 -22.19
C VAL A 242 15.04 -7.31 -22.04
N TYR A 243 16.37 -7.42 -21.94
CA TYR A 243 17.26 -6.25 -21.86
C TYR A 243 17.10 -5.31 -23.05
N GLN A 244 17.08 -5.85 -24.27
CA GLN A 244 16.96 -5.05 -25.49
C GLN A 244 15.62 -4.30 -25.54
N ARG A 245 14.52 -4.97 -25.18
CA ARG A 245 13.18 -4.37 -25.11
C ARG A 245 13.10 -3.26 -24.05
N LEU A 246 13.65 -3.49 -22.87
CA LEU A 246 13.70 -2.46 -21.82
C LEU A 246 14.53 -1.26 -22.26
N ARG A 247 15.74 -1.49 -22.81
CA ARG A 247 16.60 -0.41 -23.31
C ARG A 247 15.89 0.45 -24.35
N ALA A 248 15.24 -0.18 -25.34
CA ALA A 248 14.49 0.55 -26.36
C ALA A 248 13.35 1.39 -25.74
N THR A 249 12.69 0.87 -24.70
CA THR A 249 11.63 1.57 -23.98
C THR A 249 12.18 2.77 -23.20
N LEU A 250 13.26 2.60 -22.43
CA LEU A 250 13.89 3.68 -21.66
C LEU A 250 14.41 4.81 -22.55
N VAL A 251 15.07 4.47 -23.66
CA VAL A 251 15.57 5.46 -24.62
C VAL A 251 14.41 6.22 -25.26
N ARG A 252 13.34 5.53 -25.67
CA ARG A 252 12.19 6.16 -26.32
C ARG A 252 11.36 7.02 -25.37
N GLU A 253 11.07 6.53 -24.17
CA GLU A 253 10.09 7.16 -23.26
C GLU A 253 10.74 8.15 -22.29
N LEU A 254 11.98 7.91 -21.88
CA LEU A 254 12.68 8.71 -20.87
C LEU A 254 13.97 9.37 -21.40
N GLY A 255 14.46 8.98 -22.58
CA GLY A 255 15.71 9.51 -23.14
C GLY A 255 16.96 9.07 -22.40
N ILE A 256 16.88 8.01 -21.59
CA ILE A 256 17.99 7.51 -20.76
C ILE A 256 18.42 6.09 -21.17
N GLU A 257 19.68 5.77 -20.88
CA GLU A 257 20.23 4.43 -21.04
C GLU A 257 20.03 3.59 -19.76
N PRO A 258 19.95 2.25 -19.86
CA PRO A 258 19.83 1.35 -18.71
C PRO A 258 20.92 1.58 -17.66
N SER A 259 20.58 1.39 -16.39
CA SER A 259 21.47 1.54 -15.25
C SER A 259 22.74 0.69 -15.35
N ALA A 260 23.78 1.11 -14.61
CA ALA A 260 25.04 0.36 -14.55
C ALA A 260 24.86 -1.07 -14.00
N ALA A 261 23.89 -1.28 -13.11
CA ALA A 261 23.59 -2.61 -12.57
C ALA A 261 23.03 -3.54 -13.65
N LEU A 262 22.03 -3.07 -14.41
CA LEU A 262 21.41 -3.84 -15.47
C LEU A 262 22.39 -4.13 -16.63
N ARG A 263 23.23 -3.15 -16.99
CA ARG A 263 24.34 -3.35 -17.95
C ARG A 263 25.35 -4.40 -17.48
N ARG A 264 25.67 -4.46 -16.19
CA ARG A 264 26.54 -5.50 -15.63
C ARG A 264 25.89 -6.88 -15.72
N LEU A 265 24.61 -7.00 -15.37
CA LEU A 265 23.85 -8.24 -15.50
C LEU A 265 23.86 -8.76 -16.95
N GLN A 266 23.59 -7.90 -17.93
CA GLN A 266 23.66 -8.25 -19.35
C GLN A 266 25.03 -8.83 -19.73
N ARG A 267 26.12 -8.16 -19.32
CA ARG A 267 27.49 -8.64 -19.60
C ARG A 267 27.77 -9.99 -18.94
N SER A 268 27.36 -10.18 -17.69
CA SER A 268 27.55 -11.46 -16.99
C SER A 268 26.81 -12.60 -17.70
N ILE A 269 25.58 -12.37 -18.18
CA ILE A 269 24.81 -13.33 -18.97
C ILE A 269 25.51 -13.63 -20.31
N LEU A 270 26.09 -12.61 -20.96
CA LEU A 270 26.85 -12.79 -22.20
C LEU A 270 28.13 -13.62 -22.01
N MET A 271 28.80 -13.47 -20.88
CA MET A 271 30.06 -14.14 -20.57
C MET A 271 29.87 -15.52 -19.91
N ALA A 272 28.63 -15.93 -19.62
CA ALA A 272 28.29 -17.13 -18.84
C ALA A 272 29.09 -17.21 -17.52
N ALA A 273 29.25 -16.07 -16.85
CA ALA A 273 30.06 -15.97 -15.63
C ALA A 273 29.44 -16.79 -14.48
N PRO A 274 30.27 -17.40 -13.60
CA PRO A 274 29.78 -18.21 -12.48
C PRO A 274 28.88 -17.43 -11.51
N GLU A 275 27.93 -18.16 -10.89
CA GLU A 275 26.77 -17.65 -10.15
C GLU A 275 27.07 -16.56 -9.11
N ASN A 276 28.19 -16.65 -8.40
CA ASN A 276 28.60 -15.67 -7.38
C ASN A 276 28.77 -14.24 -7.90
N GLN A 277 29.10 -14.06 -9.18
CA GLN A 277 29.21 -12.72 -9.78
C GLN A 277 27.85 -12.14 -10.18
N LEU A 278 26.86 -13.00 -10.43
CA LEU A 278 25.49 -12.61 -10.76
C LEU A 278 24.74 -12.14 -9.52
N ASP A 279 24.89 -12.83 -8.40
CA ASP A 279 24.27 -12.45 -7.12
C ASP A 279 24.84 -11.14 -6.56
N SER A 280 26.15 -10.91 -6.69
CA SER A 280 26.77 -9.63 -6.32
C SER A 280 26.29 -8.46 -7.20
N ALA A 281 26.11 -8.69 -8.51
CA ALA A 281 25.61 -7.67 -9.43
C ALA A 281 24.11 -7.36 -9.21
N ALA A 282 23.30 -8.39 -8.92
CA ALA A 282 21.89 -8.26 -8.58
C ALA A 282 21.70 -7.59 -7.21
N LYS A 283 22.47 -7.98 -6.19
CA LYS A 283 22.47 -7.36 -4.86
C LYS A 283 22.85 -5.88 -4.94
N ALA A 284 23.87 -5.53 -5.72
CA ALA A 284 24.23 -4.13 -5.96
C ALA A 284 23.19 -3.33 -6.77
N ALA A 285 22.28 -3.99 -7.48
CA ALA A 285 21.13 -3.37 -8.13
C ALA A 285 20.04 -3.05 -7.09
N SER A 286 19.69 -4.04 -6.26
CA SER A 286 18.67 -3.90 -5.20
C SER A 286 19.09 -2.95 -4.08
N GLU A 287 20.33 -3.02 -3.57
CA GLU A 287 20.80 -2.21 -2.45
C GLU A 287 20.90 -0.70 -2.76
N ARG A 288 21.10 -0.33 -4.03
CA ARG A 288 21.17 1.09 -4.43
C ARG A 288 19.81 1.73 -4.64
N LEU A 289 18.77 0.94 -4.87
CA LEU A 289 17.39 1.39 -4.95
C LEU A 289 16.76 1.52 -3.55
N VAL A 290 17.13 0.66 -2.59
CA VAL A 290 16.63 0.71 -1.21
C VAL A 290 17.21 1.88 -0.38
N ARG A 291 18.40 2.41 -0.74
CA ARG A 291 19.06 3.51 0.01
C ARG A 291 18.71 4.92 -0.48
N VAL A 292 17.81 5.07 -1.44
CA VAL A 292 17.26 6.37 -1.85
C VAL A 292 15.76 6.36 -1.53
N GLY A 293 15.46 6.47 -0.23
CA GLY A 293 14.11 6.57 0.33
C GLY A 293 14.19 7.22 1.70
#